data_AF-A0A970IYZ9-F1
#
_entry.id   AF-A0A970IYZ9-F1
#
_cell.length_a   1.000
_cell.length_b   1.000
_cell.length_c   1.000
_cell.angle_alpha   90.00
_cell.angle_beta   90.00
_cell.angle_gamma   90.00
#
_symmetry.space_group_name_H-M   'P 1'
#
loop_
_entity.id
_entity.type
_entity.pdbx_description
1 polymer ?
#
loop_
_entity_poly.entity_id
_entity_poly.type
_entity_poly.pdbx_seq_one_letter_code
_entity_poly.pdbx_strand_id
1 'polypeptide(L)'
;MSKSNRPPNRKRKVLLFILIALILLNVYYKSPLTYVKEKKIINYAMLRHRIDFVLESIQIDAGNKKISYKLYTRFSAEPEQFGKIRCRFNEYLKKHPDYFINDGYIIELQFVGNPSGGPIVIKFSNRYNDEKFNELGSFDKLDCLELTSFANYMEFNLYEIKDFAMFQDIKALMLEEDFKVKDISIFDNFKSLEYFRYKGKLSDEQKEELKNILPDDCLIDI
;
A
#
# COMPACT_ATOMS: atom_id res chain seq x y z
N MET A 1 -65.36 -28.47 24.62
CA MET A 1 -64.43 -29.19 23.72
C MET A 1 -63.30 -28.25 23.29
N SER A 2 -62.07 -28.67 23.60
CA SER A 2 -60.72 -28.26 23.18
C SER A 2 -60.44 -26.85 22.61
N LYS A 3 -59.67 -26.04 23.36
CA LYS A 3 -58.90 -24.89 22.84
C LYS A 3 -57.67 -25.40 22.08
N SER A 4 -57.65 -25.19 20.77
CA SER A 4 -56.47 -25.44 19.92
C SER A 4 -55.37 -24.40 20.18
N ASN A 5 -54.50 -24.67 21.15
CA ASN A 5 -53.21 -23.98 21.30
C ASN A 5 -52.26 -24.44 20.19
N ARG A 6 -52.21 -23.73 19.06
CA ARG A 6 -51.08 -23.86 18.13
C ARG A 6 -50.03 -22.80 18.48
N PRO A 7 -48.79 -23.18 18.81
CA PRO A 7 -47.67 -22.26 18.72
C PRO A 7 -46.83 -22.61 17.48
N PRO A 8 -47.13 -22.14 16.25
CA PRO A 8 -46.25 -22.45 15.12
C PRO A 8 -45.41 -21.27 14.65
N ASN A 9 -45.55 -20.07 15.23
CA ASN A 9 -44.88 -18.88 14.66
C ASN A 9 -43.48 -18.60 15.21
N ARG A 10 -43.18 -18.93 16.47
CA ARG A 10 -41.85 -18.59 17.05
C ARG A 10 -40.74 -19.49 16.52
N LYS A 11 -40.98 -20.81 16.48
CA LYS A 11 -39.99 -21.79 15.95
C LYS A 11 -39.72 -21.57 14.45
N ARG A 12 -40.75 -21.29 13.65
CA ARG A 12 -40.60 -20.97 12.22
C ARG A 12 -39.81 -19.67 11.99
N LYS A 13 -40.07 -18.62 12.78
CA LYS A 13 -39.31 -17.36 12.71
C LYS A 13 -37.83 -17.55 13.06
N VAL A 14 -37.53 -18.33 14.11
CA VAL A 14 -36.15 -18.63 14.50
C VAL A 14 -35.43 -19.43 13.40
N LEU A 15 -36.10 -20.43 12.82
CA LEU A 15 -35.52 -21.24 11.74
C LEU A 15 -35.25 -20.39 10.49
N LEU A 16 -36.16 -19.47 10.14
CA LEU A 16 -35.99 -18.52 9.05
C LEU A 16 -34.80 -17.58 9.32
N PHE A 17 -34.65 -17.08 10.55
CA PHE A 17 -33.54 -16.20 10.92
C PHE A 17 -32.19 -16.92 10.84
N ILE A 18 -32.12 -18.18 11.31
CA ILE A 18 -30.93 -19.02 11.15
C ILE A 18 -30.62 -19.25 9.67
N LEU A 19 -31.65 -19.54 8.85
CA LEU A 19 -31.47 -19.73 7.41
C LEU A 19 -30.93 -18.46 6.73
N ILE A 20 -31.50 -17.30 7.06
CA ILE A 20 -31.03 -15.99 6.57
C ILE A 20 -29.59 -15.73 7.02
N ALA A 21 -29.27 -15.98 8.30
CA ALA A 21 -27.92 -15.82 8.82
C ALA A 21 -26.91 -16.75 8.09
N LEU A 22 -27.28 -18.01 7.83
CA LEU A 22 -26.45 -18.95 7.06
C LEU A 22 -26.28 -18.52 5.60
N ILE A 23 -27.33 -18.00 4.96
CA ILE A 23 -27.25 -17.45 3.59
C ILE A 23 -26.33 -16.23 3.58
N LEU A 24 -26.51 -15.29 4.50
CA LEU A 24 -25.65 -14.10 4.64
C LEU A 24 -24.20 -14.49 4.92
N LEU A 25 -23.98 -15.48 5.79
CA LEU A 25 -22.66 -16.01 6.11
C LEU A 25 -22.01 -16.69 4.89
N ASN A 26 -22.77 -17.46 4.12
CA ASN A 26 -22.29 -18.12 2.89
C ASN A 26 -21.98 -17.09 1.78
N VAL A 27 -22.84 -16.08 1.62
CA VAL A 27 -22.59 -14.92 0.72
C VAL A 27 -21.36 -14.14 1.18
N TYR A 28 -21.18 -13.97 2.49
CA TYR A 28 -19.99 -13.35 3.06
C TYR A 28 -18.72 -14.17 2.79
N TYR A 29 -18.74 -15.49 2.98
CA TYR A 29 -17.60 -16.38 2.72
C TYR A 29 -17.28 -16.56 1.24
N LYS A 30 -18.29 -16.48 0.36
CA LYS A 30 -18.14 -16.56 -1.10
C LYS A 30 -17.96 -15.19 -1.76
N SER A 31 -17.97 -14.11 -0.98
CA SER A 31 -17.70 -12.79 -1.53
C SER A 31 -16.27 -12.77 -2.10
N PRO A 32 -16.07 -12.20 -3.30
CA PRO A 32 -14.73 -11.93 -3.81
C PRO A 32 -13.86 -11.15 -2.83
N LEU A 33 -14.46 -10.49 -1.83
CA LEU A 33 -13.79 -9.69 -0.81
C LEU A 33 -13.10 -10.53 0.29
N THR A 34 -13.45 -11.79 0.48
CA THR A 34 -13.01 -12.61 1.63
C THR A 34 -12.38 -13.95 1.23
N TYR A 35 -12.75 -14.49 0.06
CA TYR A 35 -12.33 -15.83 -0.36
C TYR A 35 -10.94 -15.87 -0.98
N VAL A 36 -10.57 -14.86 -1.77
CA VAL A 36 -9.30 -14.81 -2.51
C VAL A 36 -8.19 -14.34 -1.56
N LYS A 37 -7.18 -15.19 -1.28
CA LYS A 37 -6.10 -14.93 -0.29
C LYS A 37 -5.57 -13.53 -0.50
N GLU A 38 -5.16 -13.23 -1.73
CA GLU A 38 -4.59 -11.99 -2.22
C GLU A 38 -5.46 -10.77 -1.93
N LYS A 39 -6.78 -10.90 -1.99
CA LYS A 39 -7.71 -9.80 -1.75
C LYS A 39 -7.85 -9.45 -0.27
N LYS A 40 -7.53 -10.35 0.66
CA LYS A 40 -7.71 -10.13 2.10
C LYS A 40 -6.90 -8.94 2.60
N ILE A 41 -5.61 -8.89 2.24
CA ILE A 41 -4.71 -7.82 2.69
C ILE A 41 -5.14 -6.44 2.17
N ILE A 42 -5.50 -6.34 0.88
CA ILE A 42 -5.85 -5.06 0.29
C ILE A 42 -7.23 -4.60 0.76
N ASN A 43 -8.16 -5.53 1.00
CA ASN A 43 -9.46 -5.21 1.57
C ASN A 43 -9.36 -4.73 3.03
N TYR A 44 -8.40 -5.27 3.78
CA TYR A 44 -8.05 -4.81 5.12
C TYR A 44 -7.43 -3.42 5.09
N ALA A 45 -6.44 -3.21 4.21
CA ALA A 45 -5.72 -1.96 4.06
C ALA A 45 -6.64 -0.81 3.63
N MET A 46 -7.56 -1.07 2.70
CA MET A 46 -8.47 -0.06 2.16
C MET A 46 -9.76 0.13 2.96
N LEU A 47 -10.00 -0.55 4.10
CA LEU A 47 -11.31 -0.59 4.76
C LEU A 47 -11.95 0.80 4.98
N ARG A 48 -11.15 1.83 5.27
CA ARG A 48 -11.60 3.21 5.50
C ARG A 48 -11.38 4.16 4.32
N HIS A 49 -10.84 3.64 3.22
CA HIS A 49 -10.39 4.41 2.06
C HIS A 49 -11.08 3.98 0.76
N ARG A 50 -12.11 3.13 0.82
CA ARG A 50 -12.81 2.58 -0.37
C ARG A 50 -13.61 3.61 -1.17
N ILE A 51 -13.88 4.77 -0.58
CA ILE A 51 -14.56 5.89 -1.26
C ILE A 51 -13.54 6.61 -2.16
N ASP A 52 -12.30 6.75 -1.68
CA ASP A 52 -11.26 7.54 -2.34
C ASP A 52 -10.40 6.68 -3.26
N PHE A 53 -10.22 5.39 -2.95
CA PHE A 53 -9.38 4.45 -3.68
C PHE A 53 -10.16 3.24 -4.18
N VAL A 54 -9.79 2.77 -5.37
CA VAL A 54 -10.32 1.54 -5.97
C VAL A 54 -9.19 0.62 -6.33
N LEU A 55 -9.37 -0.67 -6.04
CA LEU A 55 -8.53 -1.74 -6.56
C LEU A 55 -8.82 -1.94 -8.04
N GLU A 56 -7.86 -1.58 -8.87
CA GLU A 56 -7.87 -1.81 -10.32
C GLU A 56 -7.61 -3.28 -10.62
N SER A 57 -6.46 -3.78 -10.14
CA SER A 57 -6.00 -5.12 -10.48
C SER A 57 -5.09 -5.70 -9.39
N ILE A 58 -5.05 -7.03 -9.34
CA ILE A 58 -4.03 -7.79 -8.61
C ILE A 58 -3.33 -8.65 -9.65
N GLN A 59 -2.03 -8.48 -9.78
CA GLN A 59 -1.19 -9.24 -10.70
C GLN A 59 -0.30 -10.16 -9.89
N ILE A 60 -0.31 -11.45 -10.21
CA ILE A 60 0.52 -12.46 -9.55
C ILE A 60 1.42 -13.09 -10.60
N ASP A 61 2.71 -12.99 -10.39
CA ASP A 61 3.73 -13.68 -11.16
C ASP A 61 4.39 -14.71 -10.24
N ALA A 62 3.91 -15.96 -10.33
CA ALA A 62 4.44 -17.05 -9.51
C ALA A 62 5.88 -17.42 -9.89
N GLY A 63 6.29 -17.21 -11.15
CA GLY A 63 7.64 -17.53 -11.62
C GLY A 63 8.68 -16.61 -10.99
N ASN A 64 8.37 -15.32 -10.94
CA ASN A 64 9.23 -14.31 -10.30
C ASN A 64 8.91 -14.07 -8.82
N LYS A 65 8.02 -14.88 -8.23
CA LYS A 65 7.47 -14.70 -6.87
C LYS A 65 7.12 -13.23 -6.61
N LYS A 66 6.24 -12.67 -7.42
CA LYS A 66 5.84 -11.28 -7.32
C LYS A 66 4.32 -11.14 -7.27
N ILE A 67 3.85 -10.24 -6.41
CA ILE A 67 2.46 -9.84 -6.34
C ILE A 67 2.35 -8.32 -6.32
N SER A 68 1.59 -7.76 -7.26
CA SER A 68 1.40 -6.33 -7.40
C SER A 68 -0.09 -5.97 -7.24
N TYR A 69 -0.36 -5.02 -6.36
CA TYR A 69 -1.66 -4.45 -6.09
C TYR A 69 -1.74 -3.06 -6.72
N LYS A 70 -2.61 -2.87 -7.70
CA LYS A 70 -2.78 -1.57 -8.36
C LYS A 70 -4.05 -0.89 -7.89
N LEU A 71 -3.89 0.30 -7.32
CA LEU A 71 -4.98 1.17 -6.86
C LEU A 71 -5.01 2.43 -7.71
N TYR A 72 -6.19 2.98 -7.96
CA TYR A 72 -6.35 4.34 -8.49
C TYR A 72 -7.20 5.18 -7.55
N THR A 73 -7.02 6.50 -7.58
CA THR A 73 -7.85 7.43 -6.84
C THR A 73 -9.10 7.79 -7.64
N ARG A 74 -10.27 7.81 -7.01
CA ARG A 74 -11.53 8.28 -7.63
C ARG A 74 -11.60 9.80 -7.69
N PHE A 75 -11.00 10.45 -6.69
CA PHE A 75 -10.96 11.89 -6.50
C PHE A 75 -9.50 12.29 -6.20
N SER A 76 -9.26 13.54 -5.81
CA SER A 76 -7.99 13.91 -5.18
C SER A 76 -7.85 13.18 -3.84
N ALA A 77 -6.63 12.75 -3.53
CA ALA A 77 -6.30 12.07 -2.29
C ALA A 77 -5.19 12.85 -1.58
N GLU A 78 -5.33 13.06 -0.28
CA GLU A 78 -4.25 13.68 0.51
C GLU A 78 -3.04 12.73 0.55
N PRO A 79 -1.79 13.25 0.48
CA PRO A 79 -0.57 12.45 0.55
C PRO A 79 -0.52 11.45 1.72
N GLU A 80 -1.09 11.80 2.88
CA GLU A 80 -1.13 10.95 4.07
C GLU A 80 -2.01 9.71 3.87
N GLN A 81 -3.00 9.74 2.96
CA GLN A 81 -3.86 8.58 2.72
C GLN A 81 -3.09 7.40 2.12
N PHE A 82 -2.10 7.68 1.26
CA PHE A 82 -1.21 6.65 0.70
C PHE A 82 -0.41 5.95 1.81
N GLY A 83 0.15 6.75 2.74
CA GLY A 83 0.85 6.25 3.93
C GLY A 83 -0.05 5.44 4.86
N LYS A 84 -1.30 5.86 5.08
CA LYS A 84 -2.28 5.10 5.88
C LYS A 84 -2.55 3.72 5.30
N ILE A 85 -2.73 3.63 3.98
CA ILE A 85 -2.96 2.34 3.30
C ILE A 85 -1.72 1.44 3.46
N ARG A 86 -0.49 1.96 3.23
CA ARG A 86 0.76 1.23 3.48
C ARG A 86 0.84 0.71 4.91
N CYS A 87 0.60 1.55 5.91
CA CYS A 87 0.67 1.16 7.32
C CYS A 87 -0.28 0.01 7.65
N ARG A 88 -1.51 0.04 7.13
CA ARG A 88 -2.49 -1.04 7.32
C ARG A 88 -2.11 -2.32 6.58
N PHE A 89 -1.45 -2.18 5.43
CA PHE A 89 -0.89 -3.30 4.70
C PHE A 89 0.21 -3.99 5.53
N ASN A 90 1.15 -3.22 6.09
CA ASN A 90 2.21 -3.71 6.98
C ASN A 90 1.64 -4.34 8.27
N GLU A 91 0.59 -3.74 8.86
CA GLU A 91 -0.11 -4.31 10.03
C GLU A 91 -0.67 -5.71 9.72
N TYR A 92 -1.24 -5.91 8.53
CA TYR A 92 -1.73 -7.20 8.10
C TYR A 92 -0.60 -8.21 7.92
N LEU A 93 0.50 -7.84 7.23
CA LEU A 93 1.66 -8.72 7.03
C LEU A 93 2.24 -9.19 8.37
N LYS A 94 2.35 -8.28 9.35
CA LYS A 94 2.83 -8.61 10.70
C LYS A 94 1.93 -9.61 11.43
N LYS A 95 0.60 -9.51 11.26
CA LYS A 95 -0.38 -10.41 11.90
C LYS A 95 -0.52 -11.76 11.20
N HIS A 96 -0.13 -11.81 9.92
CA HIS A 96 -0.27 -12.98 9.06
C HIS A 96 1.10 -13.33 8.45
N PRO A 97 2.04 -13.86 9.26
CA PRO A 97 3.35 -14.23 8.76
C PRO A 97 3.26 -15.34 7.70
N ASP A 98 2.22 -16.15 7.67
CA ASP A 98 1.97 -17.15 6.62
C ASP A 98 1.54 -16.57 5.26
N TYR A 99 1.55 -15.24 5.13
CA TYR A 99 1.23 -14.54 3.89
C TYR A 99 2.45 -14.43 2.98
N PHE A 100 2.23 -14.03 1.71
CA PHE A 100 3.20 -14.09 0.60
C PHE A 100 4.64 -13.71 0.93
N ILE A 101 4.85 -12.75 1.84
CA ILE A 101 6.17 -12.24 2.20
C ILE A 101 7.10 -13.34 2.73
N ASN A 102 6.61 -14.26 3.55
CA ASN A 102 7.43 -15.35 4.09
C ASN A 102 7.63 -16.51 3.10
N ASP A 103 6.86 -16.54 2.02
CA ASP A 103 7.09 -17.45 0.89
C ASP A 103 8.13 -16.87 -0.11
N GLY A 104 8.74 -15.73 0.24
CA GLY A 104 9.77 -15.04 -0.53
C GLY A 104 9.20 -14.20 -1.67
N TYR A 105 7.93 -13.77 -1.57
CA TYR A 105 7.36 -12.90 -2.59
C TYR A 105 7.82 -11.45 -2.44
N ILE A 106 8.08 -10.84 -3.59
CA ILE A 106 8.09 -9.39 -3.76
C ILE A 106 6.64 -8.92 -3.77
N ILE A 107 6.33 -8.00 -2.87
CA ILE A 107 5.01 -7.37 -2.77
C ILE A 107 5.15 -5.92 -3.19
N GLU A 108 4.27 -5.48 -4.08
CA GLU A 108 4.18 -4.10 -4.52
C GLU A 108 2.77 -3.56 -4.32
N LEU A 109 2.65 -2.40 -3.69
CA LEU A 109 1.44 -1.59 -3.63
C LEU A 109 1.65 -0.35 -4.50
N GLN A 110 0.97 -0.31 -5.64
CA GLN A 110 1.13 0.71 -6.67
C GLN A 110 -0.12 1.58 -6.73
N PHE A 111 0.06 2.88 -6.82
CA PHE A 111 -0.99 3.85 -7.08
C PHE A 111 -0.82 4.40 -8.49
N VAL A 112 -1.89 4.35 -9.30
CA VAL A 112 -1.86 4.72 -10.71
C VAL A 112 -2.70 5.95 -11.02
N GLY A 113 -2.29 6.65 -12.07
CA GLY A 113 -2.83 7.93 -12.54
C GLY A 113 -4.32 7.99 -12.81
N ASN A 114 -4.90 6.88 -13.26
CA ASN A 114 -6.28 6.85 -13.73
C ASN A 114 -6.87 5.43 -13.71
N PRO A 115 -8.21 5.30 -13.83
CA PRO A 115 -8.90 4.01 -13.80
C PRO A 115 -8.52 3.05 -14.95
N SER A 116 -7.91 3.56 -16.03
CA SER A 116 -7.55 2.79 -17.22
C SER A 116 -6.13 2.23 -17.15
N GLY A 117 -5.55 2.12 -15.95
CA GLY A 117 -4.18 1.62 -15.77
C GLY A 117 -3.12 2.63 -16.19
N GLY A 118 -3.36 3.91 -15.86
CA GLY A 118 -2.41 4.99 -16.05
C GLY A 118 -1.03 4.70 -15.45
N PRO A 119 -0.05 5.59 -15.68
CA PRO A 119 1.29 5.38 -15.16
C PRO A 119 1.27 5.20 -13.65
N ILE A 120 2.20 4.38 -13.13
CA ILE A 120 2.45 4.26 -11.70
C ILE A 120 2.97 5.61 -11.22
N VAL A 121 2.43 6.08 -10.11
CA VAL A 121 2.67 7.41 -9.53
C VAL A 121 3.44 7.27 -8.23
N ILE A 122 2.96 6.38 -7.37
CA ILE A 122 3.57 6.02 -6.09
C ILE A 122 3.64 4.50 -6.03
N LYS A 123 4.76 3.96 -5.59
CA LYS A 123 4.92 2.53 -5.35
C LYS A 123 5.56 2.31 -3.99
N PHE A 124 4.92 1.48 -3.18
CA PHE A 124 5.54 0.88 -2.01
C PHE A 124 5.89 -0.57 -2.30
N SER A 125 7.05 -1.03 -1.84
CA SER A 125 7.45 -2.42 -2.01
C SER A 125 8.32 -2.92 -0.87
N ASN A 126 8.40 -4.24 -0.71
CA ASN A 126 9.27 -4.87 0.27
C ASN A 126 10.66 -5.22 -0.28
N ARG A 127 11.09 -4.60 -1.37
CA ARG A 127 12.40 -4.83 -1.97
C ARG A 127 12.89 -3.55 -2.60
N TYR A 128 14.21 -3.36 -2.63
CA TYR A 128 14.83 -2.34 -3.46
C TYR A 128 14.41 -2.56 -4.92
N ASN A 129 13.86 -1.53 -5.57
CA ASN A 129 13.59 -1.54 -7.01
C ASN A 129 14.78 -0.98 -7.79
N ASP A 130 15.96 -1.56 -7.56
CA ASP A 130 17.21 -1.18 -8.19
C ASP A 130 18.08 -2.42 -8.43
N GLU A 131 18.47 -2.64 -9.67
CA GLU A 131 19.28 -3.81 -10.05
C GLU A 131 20.61 -3.86 -9.33
N LYS A 132 21.22 -2.70 -9.03
CA LYS A 132 22.49 -2.62 -8.30
C LYS A 132 22.37 -3.09 -6.85
N PHE A 133 21.18 -2.93 -6.26
CA PHE A 133 20.92 -3.17 -4.83
C PHE A 133 19.94 -4.30 -4.59
N ASN A 134 19.60 -5.06 -5.64
CA ASN A 134 18.77 -6.25 -5.55
C ASN A 134 19.34 -7.32 -4.60
N GLU A 135 20.66 -7.28 -4.35
CA GLU A 135 21.39 -8.14 -3.42
C GLU A 135 21.24 -7.74 -1.95
N LEU A 136 20.84 -6.49 -1.65
CA LEU A 136 20.53 -6.05 -0.27
C LEU A 136 19.29 -6.75 0.31
N GLY A 137 18.56 -7.50 -0.52
CA GLY A 137 17.50 -8.39 -0.10
C GLY A 137 16.11 -7.76 -0.04
N SER A 138 15.22 -8.41 0.70
CA SER A 138 13.83 -7.99 0.89
C SER A 138 13.58 -7.64 2.35
N PHE A 139 12.73 -6.64 2.56
CA PHE A 139 12.19 -6.25 3.85
C PHE A 139 11.01 -7.15 4.24
N ASP A 140 10.69 -7.18 5.53
CA ASP A 140 9.49 -7.84 6.08
C ASP A 140 8.21 -6.97 5.95
N LYS A 141 8.36 -5.78 5.36
CA LYS A 141 7.33 -4.75 5.18
C LYS A 141 7.53 -3.98 3.89
N LEU A 142 6.55 -3.16 3.51
CA LEU A 142 6.62 -2.28 2.35
C LEU A 142 7.47 -1.02 2.62
N ASP A 143 8.76 -1.18 2.90
CA ASP A 143 9.64 -0.10 3.37
C ASP A 143 10.43 0.61 2.26
N CYS A 144 10.25 0.20 1.00
CA CYS A 144 10.74 0.94 -0.16
C CYS A 144 9.63 1.81 -0.73
N LEU A 145 9.84 3.13 -0.82
CA LEU A 145 8.99 4.09 -1.49
C LEU A 145 9.66 4.56 -2.78
N GLU A 146 8.94 4.44 -3.89
CA GLU A 146 9.33 4.95 -5.20
C GLU A 146 8.28 5.94 -5.70
N LEU A 147 8.75 7.13 -6.10
CA LEU A 147 7.95 8.20 -6.69
C LEU A 147 8.39 8.42 -8.14
N THR A 148 7.45 8.26 -9.06
CA THR A 148 7.72 8.49 -10.48
C THR A 148 7.49 9.97 -10.83
N SER A 149 7.88 10.35 -12.05
CA SER A 149 7.57 11.67 -12.62
C SER A 149 6.08 12.02 -12.59
N PHE A 150 5.21 11.01 -12.63
CA PHE A 150 3.75 11.18 -12.62
C PHE A 150 3.18 11.57 -11.25
N ALA A 151 3.96 11.43 -10.16
CA ALA A 151 3.59 11.89 -8.81
C ALA A 151 3.19 13.36 -8.79
N ASN A 152 4.00 14.21 -9.40
CA ASN A 152 3.73 15.65 -9.45
C ASN A 152 2.47 16.00 -10.25
N TYR A 153 2.11 15.17 -11.25
CA TYR A 153 0.92 15.37 -12.07
C TYR A 153 -0.37 14.94 -11.37
N MET A 154 -0.29 14.03 -10.39
CA MET A 154 -1.40 13.67 -9.50
C MET A 154 -1.41 14.50 -8.20
N GLU A 155 -0.62 15.58 -8.14
CA GLU A 155 -0.51 16.43 -6.95
C GLU A 155 0.02 15.69 -5.70
N PHE A 156 0.67 14.53 -5.88
CA PHE A 156 1.41 13.93 -4.77
C PHE A 156 2.76 14.64 -4.62
N ASN A 157 2.81 15.58 -3.71
CA ASN A 157 4.02 16.31 -3.35
C ASN A 157 4.44 15.97 -1.92
N LEU A 158 5.72 15.61 -1.72
CA LEU A 158 6.25 15.35 -0.38
C LEU A 158 6.08 16.57 0.55
N TYR A 159 6.18 17.79 0.01
CA TYR A 159 6.01 19.05 0.73
C TYR A 159 4.60 19.30 1.29
N GLU A 160 3.61 18.59 0.78
CA GLU A 160 2.22 18.75 1.22
C GLU A 160 1.87 17.79 2.37
N ILE A 161 2.78 16.86 2.70
CA ILE A 161 2.64 15.97 3.85
C ILE A 161 2.82 16.81 5.13
N LYS A 162 1.78 16.88 5.95
CA LYS A 162 1.81 17.61 7.23
C LYS A 162 2.40 16.78 8.36
N ASP A 163 2.22 15.46 8.30
CA ASP A 163 2.69 14.50 9.29
C ASP A 163 3.44 13.35 8.63
N PHE A 164 4.74 13.29 8.88
CA PHE A 164 5.64 12.29 8.33
C PHE A 164 5.72 10.99 9.13
N ALA A 165 4.98 10.86 10.25
CA ALA A 165 5.05 9.66 11.10
C ALA A 165 4.83 8.33 10.34
N MET A 166 4.07 8.35 9.24
CA MET A 166 3.79 7.17 8.40
C MET A 166 4.86 6.86 7.36
N PHE A 167 5.89 7.69 7.25
CA PHE A 167 6.97 7.59 6.28
C PHE A 167 8.36 7.55 6.94
N GLN A 168 8.46 7.86 8.23
CA GLN A 168 9.74 7.86 8.98
C GLN A 168 10.47 6.52 8.97
N ASP A 169 9.73 5.41 8.82
CA ASP A 169 10.24 4.03 8.78
C ASP A 169 10.55 3.53 7.35
N ILE A 170 10.46 4.40 6.34
CA ILE A 170 10.92 4.08 4.98
C ILE A 170 12.44 3.92 5.00
N LYS A 171 12.90 2.79 4.45
CA LYS A 171 14.32 2.41 4.36
C LYS A 171 14.93 2.71 3.01
N ALA A 172 14.12 2.73 1.96
CA ALA A 172 14.58 3.07 0.62
C ALA A 172 13.65 4.11 0.00
N LEU A 173 14.20 5.23 -0.46
CA LEU A 173 13.47 6.27 -1.18
C LEU A 173 14.07 6.45 -2.58
N MET A 174 13.25 6.26 -3.60
CA MET A 174 13.64 6.38 -5.00
C MET A 174 12.79 7.42 -5.70
N LEU A 175 13.44 8.40 -6.32
CA LEU A 175 12.82 9.52 -7.00
C LEU A 175 13.28 9.54 -8.46
N GLU A 176 12.35 9.43 -9.41
CA GLU A 176 12.67 9.39 -10.85
C GLU A 176 12.96 10.80 -11.42
N GLU A 177 13.51 10.84 -12.66
CA GLU A 177 14.17 12.02 -13.26
C GLU A 177 13.34 13.32 -13.23
N ASP A 178 12.03 13.26 -13.47
CA ASP A 178 11.17 14.46 -13.45
C ASP A 178 10.50 14.74 -12.09
N PHE A 179 10.88 14.04 -11.02
CA PHE A 179 10.38 14.35 -9.70
C PHE A 179 10.98 15.69 -9.22
N LYS A 180 10.16 16.73 -9.01
CA LYS A 180 10.64 18.07 -8.63
C LYS A 180 10.80 18.20 -7.13
N VAL A 181 12.05 18.32 -6.69
CA VAL A 181 12.40 18.63 -5.31
C VAL A 181 12.48 20.15 -5.16
N LYS A 182 11.52 20.76 -4.47
CA LYS A 182 11.47 22.21 -4.20
C LYS A 182 12.35 22.63 -3.00
N ASP A 183 12.48 21.72 -2.04
CA ASP A 183 13.16 21.93 -0.77
C ASP A 183 13.80 20.60 -0.32
N ILE A 184 15.11 20.61 -0.10
CA ILE A 184 15.89 19.41 0.25
C ILE A 184 15.65 19.02 1.72
N SER A 185 15.29 19.98 2.56
CA SER A 185 15.07 19.75 3.99
C SER A 185 13.93 18.77 4.29
N ILE A 186 13.02 18.55 3.32
CA ILE A 186 11.96 17.54 3.44
C ILE A 186 12.51 16.15 3.71
N PHE A 187 13.72 15.85 3.23
CA PHE A 187 14.35 14.55 3.42
C PHE A 187 14.80 14.29 4.86
N ASP A 188 14.93 15.33 5.69
CA ASP A 188 15.20 15.17 7.12
C ASP A 188 14.10 14.34 7.80
N ASN A 189 12.88 14.34 7.26
CA ASN A 189 11.77 13.58 7.83
C ASN A 189 11.91 12.05 7.69
N PHE A 190 12.80 11.55 6.83
CA PHE A 190 12.97 10.12 6.58
C PHE A 190 14.10 9.53 7.43
N LYS A 191 13.80 9.31 8.71
CA LYS A 191 14.80 8.97 9.75
C LYS A 191 15.42 7.57 9.65
N SER A 192 14.87 6.68 8.82
CA SER A 192 15.31 5.28 8.71
C SER A 192 15.93 4.93 7.35
N LEU A 193 16.28 5.92 6.52
CA LEU A 193 16.79 5.66 5.18
C LEU A 193 18.15 4.96 5.21
N GLU A 194 18.20 3.80 4.59
CA GLU A 194 19.40 3.03 4.27
C GLU A 194 19.83 3.27 2.81
N TYR A 195 18.88 3.65 1.94
CA TYR A 195 19.14 3.93 0.52
C TYR A 195 18.31 5.12 0.02
N PHE A 196 18.96 6.03 -0.70
CA PHE A 196 18.34 7.14 -1.37
C PHE A 196 18.82 7.21 -2.83
N ARG A 197 17.86 7.24 -3.77
CA ARG A 197 18.14 7.47 -5.19
C ARG A 197 17.37 8.67 -5.70
N TYR A 198 18.05 9.59 -6.37
CA TYR A 198 17.39 10.64 -7.13
C TYR A 198 17.99 10.77 -8.52
N LYS A 199 17.19 10.50 -9.56
CA LYS A 199 17.62 10.62 -10.95
C LYS A 199 17.44 12.01 -11.55
N GLY A 200 16.89 12.96 -10.77
CA GLY A 200 16.67 14.32 -11.24
C GLY A 200 17.92 15.18 -11.16
N LYS A 201 17.81 16.44 -11.59
CA LYS A 201 18.93 17.40 -11.55
C LYS A 201 18.94 18.14 -10.21
N LEU A 202 20.04 18.02 -9.47
CA LEU A 202 20.37 18.85 -8.31
C LEU A 202 21.55 19.76 -8.62
N SER A 203 21.53 20.98 -8.06
CA SER A 203 22.73 21.81 -7.99
C SER A 203 23.75 21.21 -7.03
N ASP A 204 25.03 21.59 -7.14
CA ASP A 204 26.07 21.09 -6.24
C ASP A 204 25.78 21.46 -4.77
N GLU A 205 25.21 22.64 -4.53
CA GLU A 205 24.76 23.06 -3.20
C GLU A 205 23.67 22.13 -2.64
N GLN A 206 22.66 21.78 -3.44
CA GLN A 206 21.62 20.84 -3.04
C GLN A 206 22.16 19.43 -2.78
N LYS A 207 23.17 19.00 -3.54
CA LYS A 207 23.82 17.69 -3.33
C LYS A 207 24.56 17.65 -2.00
N GLU A 208 25.30 18.71 -1.66
CA GLU A 208 25.99 18.81 -0.39
C GLU A 208 25.01 18.93 0.79
N GLU A 209 23.95 19.73 0.65
CA GLU A 209 22.87 19.80 1.65
C GLU A 209 22.23 18.43 1.89
N LEU A 210 21.91 17.70 0.82
CA LEU A 210 21.31 16.36 0.90
C LEU A 210 22.21 15.38 1.67
N LYS A 211 23.52 15.37 1.40
CA LYS A 211 24.48 14.51 2.11
C LYS A 211 24.55 14.79 3.61
N ASN A 212 24.25 16.03 4.03
CA ASN A 212 24.28 16.41 5.45
C ASN A 212 22.96 16.11 6.18
N ILE A 213 21.87 15.92 5.44
CA ILE A 213 20.53 15.71 6.01
C ILE A 213 20.15 14.22 6.04
N LEU A 214 20.64 13.44 5.09
CA LEU A 214 20.43 12.00 5.09
C LEU A 214 21.25 11.32 6.21
N PRO A 215 20.79 10.16 6.72
CA PRO A 215 21.56 9.38 7.70
C PRO A 215 22.99 9.07 7.22
N ASP A 216 23.96 9.05 8.14
CA ASP A 216 25.39 8.87 7.83
C ASP A 216 25.69 7.55 7.07
N ASP A 217 24.89 6.51 7.32
CA ASP A 217 24.99 5.18 6.71
C ASP A 217 24.08 5.00 5.48
N CYS A 218 23.40 6.06 5.04
CA CYS A 218 22.56 6.03 3.86
C CYS A 218 23.39 5.96 2.57
N LEU A 219 23.11 4.96 1.73
CA LEU A 219 23.69 4.85 0.39
C LEU A 219 22.99 5.82 -0.56
N ILE A 220 23.75 6.70 -1.21
CA ILE A 220 23.22 7.77 -2.07
C ILE A 220 23.59 7.50 -3.55
N ASP A 221 22.59 7.43 -4.43
CA ASP A 221 22.75 7.37 -5.91
C ASP A 221 22.05 8.59 -6.55
N ILE A 222 22.84 9.58 -7.00
CA ILE A 222 22.40 10.90 -7.50
C ILE A 222 23.10 11.31 -8.80
#